data_AF-A0A4Q6GFK9-F1
#
_entry.id   AF-A0A4Q6GFK9-F1
#
_cell.length_a   1.000
_cell.length_b   1.000
_cell.length_c   1.000
_cell.angle_alpha   90.00
_cell.angle_beta   90.00
_cell.angle_gamma   90.00
#
_symmetry.space_group_name_H-M   'P 1'
#
loop_
_entity.id
_entity.type
_entity.pdbx_description
1 polymer ?
#
loop_
_entity_poly.entity_id
_entity_poly.type
_entity_poly.pdbx_seq_one_letter_code
_entity_poly.pdbx_strand_id
1 'polypeptide(L)'
;MNQQQISEIAGLLRTAEQQGVPCAPVRERILEAAGDTDPVACAYAIQQLNAQRRLAGGARVVGRKIGLTSTAVQQQLGVDSPDFGMLFADMAYGDGEEIPMARTLQPKVEAEIALVLARDLDF
;
A
#
# COMPACT_ATOMS: atom_id res chain seq x y z
N MET A 1 0.02 18.07 -8.75
CA MET A 1 -0.89 17.04 -8.17
C MET A 1 -2.29 17.59 -7.98
N ASN A 2 -3.29 16.95 -8.58
CA ASN A 2 -4.71 17.27 -8.41
C ASN A 2 -5.29 16.52 -7.20
N GLN A 3 -5.66 17.26 -6.15
CA GLN A 3 -6.16 16.68 -4.89
C GLN A 3 -7.51 15.96 -5.04
N GLN A 4 -8.37 16.43 -5.94
CA GLN A 4 -9.65 15.80 -6.19
C GLN A 4 -9.44 14.41 -6.81
N GLN A 5 -8.60 14.30 -7.84
CA GLN A 5 -8.29 13.02 -8.49
C GLN A 5 -7.59 12.05 -7.52
N ILE A 6 -6.67 12.52 -6.68
CA ILE A 6 -6.06 11.70 -5.61
C ILE A 6 -7.13 11.12 -4.68
N SER A 7 -8.09 11.95 -4.24
CA SER A 7 -9.17 11.51 -3.35
C SER A 7 -10.09 10.49 -4.00
N GLU A 8 -10.40 10.67 -5.29
CA GLU A 8 -11.21 9.75 -6.10
C GLU A 8 -10.51 8.40 -6.27
N ILE A 9 -9.22 8.39 -6.62
CA ILE A 9 -8.44 7.15 -6.78
C ILE A 9 -8.33 6.42 -5.43
N ALA A 10 -8.06 7.14 -4.33
CA ALA A 10 -8.03 6.55 -3.00
C ALA A 10 -9.40 5.95 -2.61
N GLY A 11 -10.50 6.62 -2.98
CA GLY A 11 -11.86 6.11 -2.81
C GLY A 11 -12.11 4.82 -3.59
N LEU A 12 -11.71 4.77 -4.87
CA LEU A 12 -11.85 3.60 -5.72
C LEU A 12 -11.15 2.37 -5.11
N LEU A 13 -9.90 2.52 -4.66
CA LEU A 13 -9.13 1.43 -4.06
C LEU A 13 -9.74 0.95 -2.73
N ARG A 14 -10.27 1.88 -1.92
CA ARG A 14 -10.96 1.55 -0.67
C ARG A 14 -12.26 0.78 -0.93
N THR A 15 -13.05 1.21 -1.92
CA THR A 15 -14.27 0.50 -2.30
C THR A 15 -13.95 -0.91 -2.78
N ALA A 16 -12.90 -1.07 -3.58
CA ALA A 16 -12.44 -2.38 -4.04
C ALA A 16 -12.03 -3.31 -2.88
N GLU A 17 -11.30 -2.79 -1.88
CA GLU A 17 -10.94 -3.50 -0.65
C GLU A 17 -12.18 -3.92 0.14
N GLN A 18 -13.12 -2.98 0.38
CA GLN A 18 -14.31 -3.21 1.21
C GLN A 18 -15.33 -4.17 0.57
N GLN A 19 -15.48 -4.11 -0.75
CA GLN A 19 -16.44 -4.93 -1.49
C GLN A 19 -15.85 -6.28 -1.89
N GLY A 20 -14.53 -6.45 -1.80
CA GLY A 20 -13.86 -7.64 -2.31
C GLY A 20 -13.99 -7.77 -3.84
N VAL A 21 -14.02 -6.65 -4.57
CA VAL A 21 -14.13 -6.62 -6.03
C VAL A 21 -12.99 -5.77 -6.61
N PRO A 22 -12.11 -6.31 -7.48
CA PRO A 22 -11.02 -5.53 -8.05
C PRO A 22 -11.52 -4.36 -8.90
N CYS A 23 -10.84 -3.23 -8.81
CA CYS A 23 -11.03 -2.14 -9.77
C CYS A 23 -10.06 -2.28 -10.97
N ALA A 24 -10.31 -1.55 -12.04
CA ALA A 24 -9.36 -1.41 -13.13
C ALA A 24 -8.03 -0.79 -12.64
N PRO A 25 -6.89 -1.07 -13.31
CA PRO A 25 -5.61 -0.46 -12.97
C PRO A 25 -5.69 1.07 -12.94
N VAL A 26 -5.11 1.69 -11.91
CA VAL A 26 -5.20 3.15 -11.68
C VAL A 26 -4.03 3.95 -12.26
N ARG A 27 -3.11 3.31 -12.98
CA ARG A 27 -1.88 3.93 -13.53
C ARG A 27 -2.18 5.19 -14.34
N GLU A 28 -3.11 5.14 -15.29
CA GLU A 28 -3.41 6.31 -16.13
C GLU A 28 -4.04 7.45 -15.32
N ARG A 29 -4.90 7.13 -14.34
CA ARG A 29 -5.47 8.13 -13.43
C ARG A 29 -4.41 8.77 -12.54
N ILE A 30 -3.41 7.99 -12.10
CA ILE A 30 -2.27 8.51 -11.34
C ILE A 30 -1.42 9.45 -12.21
N LEU A 31 -1.12 9.07 -13.45
CA LEU A 31 -0.38 9.92 -14.40
C LEU A 31 -1.12 11.24 -14.65
N GLU A 32 -2.44 11.18 -14.84
CA GLU A 32 -3.28 12.36 -15.00
C GLU A 32 -3.29 13.23 -13.73
N ALA A 33 -3.49 12.63 -12.56
CA ALA A 33 -3.51 13.34 -11.28
C ALA A 33 -2.15 13.97 -10.93
N ALA A 34 -1.06 13.35 -11.36
CA ALA A 34 0.29 13.89 -11.19
C ALA A 34 0.51 15.12 -12.06
N GLY A 35 0.04 15.12 -13.31
CA GLY A 35 0.35 16.18 -14.29
C GLY A 35 1.86 16.30 -14.48
N ASP A 36 2.41 17.50 -14.33
CA ASP A 36 3.85 17.75 -14.44
C ASP A 36 4.68 17.36 -13.19
N THR A 37 4.04 16.80 -12.15
CA THR A 37 4.72 16.35 -10.93
C THR A 37 5.06 14.86 -10.97
N ASP A 38 5.91 14.40 -10.05
CA ASP A 38 6.30 12.98 -9.96
C ASP A 38 5.09 12.05 -9.73
N PRO A 39 4.80 11.11 -10.65
CA PRO A 39 3.73 10.13 -10.50
C PRO A 39 3.93 9.18 -9.31
N VAL A 40 5.16 8.89 -8.90
CA VAL A 40 5.45 8.05 -7.74
C VAL A 40 5.05 8.77 -6.46
N ALA A 41 5.42 10.04 -6.31
CA ALA A 41 4.94 10.87 -5.22
C ALA A 41 3.40 10.98 -5.19
N CYS A 42 2.73 11.05 -6.35
CA CYS A 42 1.27 11.01 -6.44
C CYS A 42 0.69 9.65 -5.96
N ALA A 43 1.31 8.53 -6.33
CA ALA A 43 0.91 7.20 -5.86
C ALA A 43 1.05 7.07 -4.34
N TYR A 44 2.14 7.58 -3.75
CA TYR A 44 2.33 7.60 -2.31
C TYR A 44 1.35 8.54 -1.59
N ALA A 45 0.96 9.67 -2.20
CA ALA A 45 -0.09 10.54 -1.65
C ALA A 45 -1.45 9.80 -1.55
N ILE A 46 -1.79 8.97 -2.54
CA ILE A 46 -2.98 8.11 -2.54
C ILE A 46 -2.90 7.08 -1.40
N GLN A 47 -1.77 6.38 -1.25
CA GLN A 47 -1.54 5.47 -0.12
C GLN A 47 -1.69 6.18 1.23
N GLN A 48 -1.06 7.35 1.37
CA GLN A 48 -1.09 8.14 2.60
C GLN A 48 -2.50 8.58 2.95
N LEU A 49 -3.30 9.03 1.98
CA LEU A 49 -4.69 9.42 2.20
C LEU A 49 -5.52 8.24 2.73
N ASN A 50 -5.36 7.04 2.17
CA ASN A 50 -6.06 5.86 2.67
C ASN A 50 -5.58 5.42 4.05
N ALA A 51 -4.28 5.56 4.34
CA ALA A 51 -3.74 5.32 5.67
C ALA A 51 -4.28 6.31 6.71
N GLN A 52 -4.33 7.61 6.39
CA GLN A 52 -4.94 8.64 7.25
C GLN A 52 -6.40 8.36 7.55
N ARG A 53 -7.18 7.97 6.54
CA ARG A 53 -8.58 7.56 6.72
C ARG A 53 -8.72 6.32 7.62
N ARG A 54 -7.77 5.36 7.57
CA ARG A 54 -7.74 4.21 8.49
C ARG A 54 -7.40 4.65 9.92
N LEU A 55 -6.40 5.52 10.09
CA LEU A 55 -6.02 6.10 11.38
C LEU A 55 -7.20 6.86 12.01
N ALA A 56 -7.92 7.67 11.23
CA ALA A 56 -9.12 8.38 11.67
C ALA A 56 -10.25 7.42 12.09
N GLY A 57 -10.28 6.20 11.55
CA GLY A 57 -11.19 5.12 11.96
C GLY A 57 -10.68 4.30 13.15
N GLY A 58 -9.61 4.71 13.83
CA GLY A 58 -9.05 4.02 15.01
C GLY A 58 -8.04 2.92 14.70
N ALA A 59 -7.65 2.72 13.44
CA ALA A 59 -6.59 1.76 13.12
C ALA A 59 -5.25 2.19 13.72
N ARG A 60 -4.44 1.22 14.15
CA ARG A 60 -3.10 1.47 14.70
C ARG A 60 -2.05 0.99 13.72
N VAL A 61 -1.17 1.89 13.30
CA VAL A 61 0.01 1.55 12.48
C VAL A 61 1.04 0.83 13.35
N VAL A 62 1.59 -0.27 12.85
CA VAL A 62 2.55 -1.12 13.60
C VAL A 62 3.87 -1.35 12.88
N GLY A 63 3.99 -0.90 11.62
CA GLY A 63 5.23 -1.03 10.88
C GLY A 63 5.10 -0.64 9.41
N ARG A 64 6.10 -1.04 8.64
CA ARG A 64 6.15 -0.92 7.19
C ARG A 64 6.55 -2.26 6.58
N LYS A 65 6.08 -2.51 5.38
CA LYS A 65 6.54 -3.60 4.51
C LYS A 65 7.35 -2.98 3.39
N ILE A 66 8.49 -3.56 3.03
CA ILE A 66 9.28 -3.16 1.86
C ILE A 66 9.06 -4.20 0.77
N GLY A 67 8.58 -3.79 -0.39
CA GLY A 67 8.43 -4.65 -1.56
C GLY A 67 9.39 -4.23 -2.67
N LEU A 68 9.30 -4.92 -3.80
CA LEU A 68 10.20 -4.74 -4.95
C LEU A 68 11.69 -4.78 -4.55
N THR A 69 12.07 -5.68 -3.64
CA THR A 69 13.45 -5.80 -3.13
C THR A 69 14.39 -6.57 -4.08
N SER A 70 13.83 -7.27 -5.07
CA SER A 70 14.59 -7.96 -6.11
C SER A 70 14.93 -7.02 -7.26
N THR A 71 16.22 -6.85 -7.55
CA THR A 71 16.70 -6.06 -8.70
C THR A 71 16.12 -6.57 -10.03
N ALA A 72 15.93 -7.88 -10.19
CA ALA A 72 15.34 -8.45 -11.39
C ALA A 72 13.88 -8.00 -11.57
N VAL A 73 13.10 -7.95 -10.49
CA VAL A 73 11.70 -7.50 -10.51
C VAL A 73 11.63 -5.99 -10.73
N GLN A 74 12.53 -5.21 -10.09
CA GLN A 74 12.65 -3.77 -10.31
C GLN A 74 12.88 -3.45 -11.81
N GLN A 75 13.85 -4.12 -12.44
CA GLN A 75 14.13 -3.97 -13.87
C GLN A 75 12.94 -4.35 -14.75
N GLN A 76 12.25 -5.46 -14.42
CA GLN A 76 11.05 -5.89 -15.16
C GLN A 76 9.93 -4.85 -15.11
N LEU A 77 9.79 -4.12 -13.99
CA LEU A 77 8.77 -3.09 -13.79
C LEU A 77 9.24 -1.69 -14.19
N GLY A 78 10.51 -1.53 -14.59
CA GLY A 78 11.08 -0.25 -15.00
C GLY A 78 11.30 0.74 -13.85
N VAL A 79 11.53 0.24 -12.63
CA VAL A 79 11.87 1.04 -11.45
C VAL A 79 13.29 0.71 -10.98
N ASP A 80 13.91 1.60 -10.21
CA ASP A 80 15.28 1.49 -9.70
C ASP A 80 15.36 1.56 -8.16
N SER A 81 14.21 1.58 -7.48
CA SER A 81 14.10 1.55 -6.03
C SER A 81 13.06 0.54 -5.54
N PRO A 82 13.19 0.05 -4.30
CA PRO A 82 12.11 -0.66 -3.61
C PRO A 82 10.85 0.20 -3.43
N ASP A 83 9.75 -0.43 -3.06
CA ASP A 83 8.53 0.25 -2.59
C ASP A 83 8.32 0.04 -1.08
N PHE A 84 7.34 0.75 -0.52
CA PHE A 84 6.88 0.44 0.84
C PHE A 84 5.38 0.61 1.05
N GLY A 85 4.84 -0.25 1.90
CA GLY A 85 3.45 -0.25 2.36
C GLY A 85 3.31 -0.06 3.86
N MET A 86 2.11 0.32 4.30
CA MET A 86 1.76 0.50 5.71
C MET A 86 1.23 -0.81 6.32
N LEU A 87 1.72 -1.20 7.49
CA LEU A 87 1.16 -2.32 8.27
C LEU A 87 0.30 -1.78 9.41
N PHE A 88 -0.92 -2.30 9.53
CA PHE A 88 -1.84 -2.00 10.63
C PHE A 88 -1.97 -3.19 11.58
N ALA A 89 -2.27 -2.93 12.85
CA ALA A 89 -2.36 -3.94 13.89
C ALA A 89 -3.34 -5.07 13.56
N ASP A 90 -4.46 -4.75 12.91
CA ASP A 90 -5.49 -5.70 12.50
C ASP A 90 -5.09 -6.60 11.34
N MET A 91 -3.94 -6.36 10.69
CA MET A 91 -3.42 -7.17 9.59
C MET A 91 -2.53 -8.34 10.08
N ALA A 92 -2.13 -8.34 11.35
CA ALA A 92 -1.30 -9.39 11.91
C ALA A 92 -2.15 -10.62 12.26
N TYR A 93 -1.66 -11.80 11.88
CA TYR A 93 -2.14 -13.10 12.32
C TYR A 93 -0.99 -13.82 13.02
N GLY A 94 -1.29 -14.57 14.07
CA GLY A 94 -0.34 -15.37 14.82
C GLY A 94 0.10 -16.63 14.07
N ASP A 95 1.15 -17.26 14.57
CA ASP A 95 1.59 -18.56 14.06
C ASP A 95 0.49 -19.62 14.26
N GLY A 96 0.20 -20.36 13.20
CA GLY A 96 -0.89 -21.34 13.15
C GLY A 96 -2.32 -20.77 13.17
N GLU A 97 -2.50 -19.45 13.15
CA GLU A 97 -3.83 -18.84 13.12
C GLU A 97 -4.50 -18.99 11.75
N GLU A 98 -5.80 -19.27 11.75
CA GLU A 98 -6.59 -19.34 10.51
C GLU A 98 -6.81 -17.94 9.93
N ILE A 99 -6.52 -17.78 8.64
CA ILE A 99 -6.77 -16.54 7.90
C ILE A 99 -8.05 -16.71 7.08
N PRO A 100 -9.11 -15.91 7.32
CA PRO A 100 -10.30 -15.95 6.49
C PRO A 100 -9.96 -15.64 5.03
N MET A 101 -10.30 -16.52 4.09
CA MET A 101 -9.99 -16.31 2.65
C MET A 101 -10.57 -15.01 2.10
N ALA A 102 -11.71 -14.56 2.64
CA ALA A 102 -12.34 -13.29 2.26
C ALA A 102 -11.59 -12.04 2.78
N ARG A 103 -10.56 -12.22 3.63
CA ARG A 103 -9.79 -11.10 4.20
C ARG A 103 -8.94 -10.38 3.14
N THR A 104 -8.46 -11.11 2.14
CA THR A 104 -7.56 -10.59 1.11
C THR A 104 -8.17 -10.86 -0.25
N LEU A 105 -8.23 -9.83 -1.10
CA LEU A 105 -8.95 -9.88 -2.37
C LEU A 105 -8.41 -10.93 -3.36
N GLN A 106 -7.10 -10.98 -3.55
CA GLN A 106 -6.42 -11.92 -4.45
C GLN A 106 -5.17 -12.45 -3.74
N PRO A 107 -5.33 -13.38 -2.77
CA PRO A 107 -4.26 -13.74 -1.85
C PRO A 107 -3.11 -14.44 -2.58
N LYS A 108 -1.90 -13.98 -2.24
CA LYS A 108 -0.63 -14.65 -2.52
C LYS A 108 0.19 -14.63 -1.23
N VAL A 109 1.15 -15.55 -1.12
CA VAL A 109 2.03 -15.65 0.04
C VAL A 109 3.48 -15.52 -0.40
N GLU A 110 4.25 -14.80 0.40
CA GLU A 110 5.68 -14.58 0.23
C GLU A 110 6.34 -14.78 1.60
N ALA A 111 7.47 -15.49 1.63
CA ALA A 111 8.22 -15.69 2.87
C ALA A 111 9.20 -14.53 3.06
N GLU A 112 9.16 -13.89 4.23
CA GLU A 112 9.96 -12.72 4.56
C GLU A 112 10.53 -12.81 5.98
N ILE A 113 11.54 -11.97 6.26
CA ILE A 113 12.09 -11.76 7.60
C ILE A 113 11.55 -10.44 8.14
N ALA A 114 10.82 -10.49 9.26
CA ALA A 114 10.37 -9.29 9.97
C ALA A 114 11.42 -8.83 10.99
N LEU A 115 11.57 -7.51 11.13
CA LEU A 115 12.46 -6.88 12.12
C LEU A 115 11.62 -6.04 13.09
N VAL A 116 11.94 -6.14 14.39
CA VAL A 116 11.39 -5.26 15.43
C VAL A 116 12.47 -4.26 15.81
N LEU A 117 12.14 -2.97 15.69
CA LEU A 117 13.07 -1.90 15.99
C LEU A 117 13.16 -1.70 17.51
N ALA A 118 14.38 -1.69 18.05
CA ALA A 118 14.62 -1.47 19.48
C ALA A 118 14.47 0.00 19.91
N ARG A 119 14.59 0.92 18.95
CA ARG A 119 14.50 2.37 19.12
C ARG A 119 14.13 3.02 17.79
N ASP A 120 13.76 4.29 17.85
CA ASP A 120 13.51 5.10 16.67
C ASP A 120 14.77 5.22 15.79
N LEU A 121 14.55 5.44 14.49
CA LEU A 121 15.61 5.66 13.51
C LEU A 121 15.58 7.13 13.09
N ASP A 122 16.52 7.91 13.60
CA ASP A 122 16.70 9.31 13.24
C ASP A 122 17.65 9.39 12.03
N PHE A 123 17.18 9.96 10.91
CA PHE A 123 17.98 10.25 9.72
C PHE A 123 17.90 11.73 9.38
#